data_AF-A0A8R7P5C1-F1
#
_entry.id   AF-A0A8R7P5C1-F1
#
_cell.length_a   1.000
_cell.length_b   1.000
_cell.length_c   1.000
_cell.angle_alpha   90.00
_cell.angle_beta   90.00
_cell.angle_gamma   90.00
#
_symmetry.space_group_name_H-M   'P 1'
#
loop_
_entity.id
_entity.type
_entity.pdbx_description
1 polymer ?
#
loop_
_entity_poly.entity_id
_entity_poly.type
_entity_poly.pdbx_seq_one_letter_code
_entity_poly.pdbx_strand_id
1 'polypeptide(L)'
;KRVLFAESDKDFVDILFSFLTLPLGTIVRLFNKQSQIGCLDELYRSVESLGEEHFQTRDCRTMLLRPVNAAAAHCDQLKVKVDADQTGIH
;
A
#
# COMPACT_ATOMS: atom_id res chain seq x y z
N LYS A 1 -7.71 15.59 32.62
CA LYS A 1 -6.27 15.68 32.27
C LYS A 1 -6.19 16.02 30.79
N ARG A 2 -5.54 17.14 30.41
CA ARG A 2 -5.44 17.59 29.00
C ARG A 2 -3.97 17.61 28.61
N VAL A 3 -3.63 17.01 27.47
CA VAL A 3 -2.29 17.09 26.88
C VAL A 3 -2.29 18.31 25.96
N LEU A 4 -1.31 19.20 26.13
CA LEU A 4 -1.16 20.41 25.30
C LEU A 4 -0.25 20.18 24.09
N PHE A 5 0.83 19.40 24.27
CA PHE A 5 1.79 19.07 23.22
C PHE A 5 2.34 17.65 23.41
N ALA A 6 2.69 17.00 22.31
CA ALA A 6 3.43 15.74 22.29
C ALA A 6 4.60 15.91 21.31
N GLU A 7 5.82 15.77 21.80
CA GLU A 7 7.04 15.81 21.00
C GLU A 7 7.41 14.40 20.55
N SER A 8 7.92 14.28 19.33
CA SER A 8 8.36 13.01 18.77
C SER A 8 9.67 13.18 18.02
N ASP A 9 10.43 12.09 17.88
CA ASP A 9 11.59 12.06 17.02
C ASP A 9 11.23 12.10 15.54
N LYS A 10 12.22 12.44 14.70
CA LYS A 10 12.08 12.50 13.24
C LYS A 10 11.63 11.16 12.67
N ASP A 11 12.16 10.06 13.20
CA ASP A 11 11.90 8.72 12.67
C ASP A 11 10.42 8.32 12.79
N PHE A 12 9.78 8.62 13.92
CA PHE A 12 8.34 8.39 14.07
C PHE A 12 7.52 9.22 13.09
N VAL A 13 7.89 10.49 12.90
CA VAL A 13 7.21 11.40 11.97
C VAL A 13 7.33 10.89 10.53
N ASP A 14 8.53 10.48 10.11
CA ASP A 14 8.77 9.90 8.78
C ASP A 14 7.94 8.62 8.56
N ILE A 15 7.85 7.74 9.56
CA ILE A 15 7.00 6.55 9.50
C ILE A 15 5.52 6.93 9.34
N LEU A 16 5.02 7.87 10.14
CA LEU A 16 3.63 8.31 10.06
C LEU A 16 3.28 8.87 8.67
N PHE A 17 4.15 9.74 8.13
CA PHE A 17 3.96 10.31 6.80
C PHE A 17 4.08 9.25 5.71
N SER A 18 4.93 8.23 5.89
CA SER A 18 5.05 7.14 4.92
C SER A 18 3.72 6.43 4.67
N PHE A 19 2.88 6.24 5.69
CA PHE A 19 1.56 5.64 5.53
C PHE A 19 0.63 6.47 4.64
N LEU A 20 0.77 7.79 4.68
CA LEU A 20 0.02 8.71 3.81
C LEU A 20 0.49 8.68 2.35
N THR A 21 1.68 8.16 2.09
CA THR A 21 2.21 7.97 0.72
C THR A 21 1.83 6.63 0.10
N LEU A 22 1.28 5.68 0.89
CA LEU A 22 0.94 4.36 0.39
C LEU A 22 -0.24 4.45 -0.60
N PRO A 23 -0.10 3.86 -1.79
CA PRO A 23 -1.25 3.69 -2.67
C PRO A 23 -2.34 2.86 -1.98
N LEU A 24 -3.61 3.22 -2.19
CA LEU A 24 -4.74 2.49 -1.60
C LEU A 24 -4.77 1.00 -1.99
N GLY A 25 -4.37 0.66 -3.22
CA GLY A 25 -4.23 -0.73 -3.66
C GLY A 25 -3.20 -1.53 -2.86
N THR A 26 -2.13 -0.87 -2.37
CA THR A 26 -1.15 -1.49 -1.47
C THR A 26 -1.77 -1.78 -0.11
N ILE A 27 -2.58 -0.87 0.43
CA ILE A 27 -3.31 -1.09 1.69
C ILE A 27 -4.26 -2.27 1.55
N VAL A 28 -5.08 -2.32 0.49
CA VAL A 28 -5.98 -3.45 0.23
C VAL A 28 -5.21 -4.78 0.17
N ARG A 29 -4.05 -4.80 -0.50
CA ARG A 29 -3.17 -5.97 -0.58
C ARG A 29 -2.64 -6.39 0.80
N LEU A 30 -2.14 -5.45 1.61
CA LEU A 30 -1.60 -5.71 2.96
C LEU A 30 -2.66 -6.27 3.91
N PHE A 31 -3.91 -5.89 3.74
CA PHE A 31 -5.05 -6.40 4.52
C PHE A 31 -5.69 -7.64 3.88
N ASN A 32 -4.97 -8.39 3.05
CA ASN A 32 -5.47 -9.60 2.39
C ASN A 32 -6.81 -9.40 1.65
N LYS A 33 -7.00 -8.22 1.04
CA LYS A 33 -8.23 -7.84 0.30
C LYS A 33 -9.47 -7.79 1.21
N GLN A 34 -9.26 -7.49 2.48
CA GLN A 34 -10.27 -7.28 3.53
C GLN A 34 -9.93 -5.99 4.30
N SER A 35 -9.64 -4.91 3.59
CA SER A 35 -9.34 -3.61 4.21
C SER A 35 -10.55 -3.01 4.92
N GLN A 36 -11.77 -3.40 4.52
CA GLN A 36 -13.04 -2.81 5.00
C GLN A 36 -13.13 -1.30 4.71
N ILE A 37 -12.35 -0.81 3.74
CA ILE A 37 -12.34 0.60 3.33
C ILE A 37 -13.29 0.79 2.13
N GLY A 38 -14.54 1.13 2.42
CA GLY A 38 -15.54 1.44 1.40
C GLY A 38 -15.68 0.30 0.38
N CYS A 39 -15.53 0.62 -0.91
CA CYS A 39 -15.58 -0.34 -2.02
C CYS A 39 -14.20 -0.73 -2.58
N LEU A 40 -13.12 -0.40 -1.87
CA LEU A 40 -11.76 -0.61 -2.39
C LEU A 40 -11.40 -2.10 -2.50
N ASP A 41 -11.92 -2.93 -1.59
CA ASP A 41 -11.75 -4.38 -1.65
C ASP A 41 -12.40 -4.95 -2.92
N GLU A 42 -13.62 -4.51 -3.24
CA GLU A 42 -14.34 -4.89 -4.46
C GLU A 42 -13.64 -4.38 -5.73
N LEU A 43 -13.16 -3.14 -5.73
CA LEU A 43 -12.41 -2.57 -6.85
C LEU A 43 -11.13 -3.38 -7.13
N TYR A 44 -10.37 -3.71 -6.09
CA TYR A 44 -9.17 -4.55 -6.22
C TYR A 44 -9.52 -5.93 -6.79
N ARG A 45 -10.56 -6.59 -6.25
CA ARG A 45 -11.02 -7.90 -6.76
C ARG A 45 -11.50 -7.84 -8.20
N SER A 46 -12.14 -6.74 -8.61
CA SER A 46 -12.56 -6.54 -10.01
C SER A 46 -11.37 -6.56 -10.95
N VAL A 47 -10.32 -5.79 -10.65
CA VAL A 47 -9.06 -5.80 -11.44
C VAL A 47 -8.41 -7.18 -11.43
N GLU A 48 -8.44 -7.89 -10.30
CA GLU A 48 -7.90 -9.24 -10.19
C GLU A 48 -8.69 -10.26 -11.03
N SER A 49 -10.01 -10.13 -11.09
CA SER A 49 -10.88 -11.02 -11.88
C SER A 49 -10.82 -10.75 -13.38
N LEU A 50 -10.36 -9.56 -13.78
CA LEU A 50 -10.33 -9.15 -15.18
C LEU A 50 -9.22 -9.88 -15.95
N GLY A 51 -9.58 -10.46 -17.10
CA GLY A 51 -8.66 -11.16 -17.98
C GLY A 51 -7.56 -10.25 -18.56
N GLU A 52 -6.42 -10.85 -18.92
CA GLU A 52 -5.26 -10.11 -19.45
C GLU A 52 -5.57 -9.40 -20.77
N GLU A 53 -6.54 -9.89 -21.55
CA GLU A 53 -7.03 -9.32 -22.81
C GLU A 53 -7.64 -7.92 -22.66
N HIS A 54 -8.03 -7.55 -21.44
CA HIS A 54 -8.57 -6.22 -21.14
C HIS A 54 -7.48 -5.17 -20.85
N PHE A 55 -6.21 -5.57 -20.89
CA PHE A 55 -5.07 -4.69 -20.64
C PHE A 55 -4.17 -4.59 -21.86
N GLN A 56 -3.57 -3.42 -22.07
CA GLN A 56 -2.62 -3.21 -23.16
C GLN A 56 -1.39 -4.12 -23.03
N THR A 57 -0.95 -4.38 -21.79
CA THR A 57 0.14 -5.29 -21.46
C THR A 57 -0.14 -5.97 -20.12
N ARG A 58 0.55 -7.09 -19.86
CA ARG A 58 0.52 -7.77 -18.56
C ARG A 58 1.01 -6.86 -17.43
N ASP A 59 1.96 -5.98 -17.73
CA ASP A 59 2.52 -5.03 -16.76
C ASP A 59 1.50 -3.97 -16.35
N CYS A 60 0.63 -3.52 -17.26
CA CYS A 60 -0.47 -2.60 -16.92
C CYS A 60 -1.40 -3.20 -15.85
N ARG A 61 -1.74 -4.48 -15.96
CA ARG A 61 -2.52 -5.19 -14.94
C ARG A 61 -1.77 -5.29 -13.63
N THR A 62 -0.50 -5.67 -13.69
CA THR A 62 0.37 -5.75 -12.51
C THR A 62 0.49 -4.40 -11.80
N MET A 63 0.60 -3.28 -12.51
CA MET A 63 0.68 -1.95 -11.91
C MET A 63 -0.60 -1.56 -11.15
N LEU A 64 -1.77 -2.05 -11.56
CA LEU A 64 -3.02 -1.79 -10.83
C LEU A 64 -3.16 -2.66 -9.58
N LEU A 65 -2.70 -3.92 -9.63
CA LEU A 65 -2.68 -4.83 -8.48
C LEU A 65 -1.51 -4.53 -7.51
N ARG A 66 -0.43 -3.96 -8.05
CA ARG A 66 0.78 -3.59 -7.33
C ARG A 66 1.20 -2.17 -7.69
N PRO A 67 0.44 -1.15 -7.25
CA PRO A 67 0.76 0.24 -7.52
C PRO A 67 2.09 0.64 -6.89
N VAL A 68 2.89 1.38 -7.66
CA VAL A 68 4.17 1.92 -7.18
C VAL A 68 3.91 3.17 -6.35
N ASN A 69 4.53 3.26 -5.19
CA ASN A 69 4.52 4.47 -4.38
C ASN A 69 5.42 5.53 -5.05
N ALA A 70 4.90 6.71 -5.36
CA ALA A 70 5.69 7.81 -5.92
C ALA A 70 6.82 8.27 -4.99
N ALA A 71 6.66 8.07 -3.68
CA ALA A 71 7.67 8.34 -2.66
C ALA A 71 8.49 7.10 -2.29
N ALA A 72 8.48 6.02 -3.09
CA ALA A 72 9.19 4.76 -2.78
C ALA A 72 10.65 4.97 -2.39
N ALA A 73 11.41 5.75 -3.16
CA ALA A 73 12.82 6.03 -2.89
C ALA A 73 13.07 6.73 -1.53
N HIS A 74 12.10 7.49 -1.03
CA HIS A 74 12.15 8.09 0.31
C HIS A 74 11.75 7.07 1.38
N CYS A 75 10.78 6.20 1.07
CA CYS A 75 10.33 5.14 1.96
C CYS A 75 11.38 4.04 2.17
N ASP A 76 12.28 3.82 1.22
CA ASP A 76 13.40 2.87 1.34
C ASP A 76 14.39 3.23 2.47
N GLN A 77 14.38 4.49 2.92
CA GLN A 77 15.23 4.99 4.00
C GLN A 77 14.56 4.84 5.38
N LEU A 78 13.29 4.42 5.43
CA LEU A 78 12.58 4.22 6.68
C LEU A 78 13.10 2.98 7.41
N LYS A 79 13.11 3.05 8.74
CA LYS A 79 13.43 1.90 9.59
C LYS A 79 12.43 0.74 9.43
N VAL A 80 11.22 1.04 8.98
CA VAL A 80 10.13 0.06 8.79
C VAL A 80 9.97 -0.21 7.30
N LYS A 81 9.98 -1.49 6.91
CA LYS A 81 9.64 -1.93 5.56
C LYS A 81 8.15 -2.22 5.49
N VAL A 82 7.45 -1.50 4.62
CA VAL A 82 5.99 -1.63 4.47
C VAL A 82 5.60 -2.62 3.37
N ASP A 83 6.49 -2.92 2.43
CA ASP A 83 6.22 -3.91 1.38
C ASP A 83 6.47 -5.33 1.93
N ALA A 84 5.40 -5.98 2.36
CA ALA A 84 5.42 -7.39 2.69
C ALA A 84 5.27 -8.19 1.38
N ASP A 85 6.39 -8.49 0.74
CA ASP A 85 6.46 -9.70 -0.08
C ASP A 85 6.42 -10.89 0.89
N GLN A 86 5.21 -11.25 1.34
CA GLN A 86 4.96 -12.64 1.74
C GLN A 86 5.02 -13.48 0.47
N THR A 87 6.24 -13.79 0.03
CA THR A 87 6.52 -15.04 -0.65
C THR A 87 6.29 -16.16 0.37
N GLY A 88 5.01 -16.44 0.64
CA GLY A 88 4.59 -17.69 1.25
C GLY A 88 4.75 -18.79 0.23
N ILE A 89 5.99 -19.22 0.02
CA ILE A 89 6.27 -20.52 -0.55
C ILE A 89 5.95 -21.52 0.57
N HIS A 90 4.77 -22.13 0.51
CA HIS A 90 4.48 -23.51 0.95
C HIS A 90 3.13 -23.94 0.38
#